data_AF-U2V4G5-F1
#
_entry.id   AF-U2V4G5-F1
#
_cell.length_a   1.000
_cell.length_b   1.000
_cell.length_c   1.000
_cell.angle_alpha   90.00
_cell.angle_beta   90.00
_cell.angle_gamma   90.00
#
_symmetry.space_group_name_H-M   'P 1'
#
loop_
_entity.id
_entity.type
_entity.pdbx_description
1 polymer ?
#
loop_
_entity_poly.entity_id
_entity_poly.type
_entity_poly.pdbx_seq_one_letter_code
_entity_poly.pdbx_strand_id
1 'polypeptide(L)'
;MARDFDKTHKRIVESALDQFGRMGFRGTSIRGICREAGVTNGAFHAHFRSKEELFDQLVKPCVSGFDELYGSMAERYMDIASRGDIIRSLQQSLDSVGELIHFVFEHAAAFRLILQDSGGTRYEHFADDVAQAETKGMMAFMERCKPFLGRQRVLGI
;
A
#
# COMPACT_ATOMS: atom_id res chain seq x y z
N MET A 1 -33.07 8.65 8.79
CA MET A 1 -32.68 8.19 7.44
C MET A 1 -31.16 8.18 7.22
N ALA A 2 -30.43 9.30 7.31
CA ALA A 2 -28.95 9.28 7.16
C ALA A 2 -28.23 8.31 8.13
N ARG A 3 -28.69 8.25 9.38
CA ARG A 3 -28.12 7.37 10.42
C ARG A 3 -28.26 5.86 10.14
N ASP A 4 -29.26 5.46 9.34
CA ASP A 4 -29.47 4.04 8.97
C ASP A 4 -28.71 3.67 7.70
N PHE A 5 -28.51 4.64 6.79
CA PHE A 5 -27.64 4.49 5.62
C PHE A 5 -26.20 4.23 6.06
N ASP A 6 -25.65 5.05 6.97
CA ASP A 6 -24.28 4.87 7.47
C ASP A 6 -24.08 3.54 8.22
N LYS A 7 -25.09 3.10 9.00
CA LYS A 7 -25.04 1.79 9.66
C LYS A 7 -25.05 0.64 8.67
N THR A 8 -25.86 0.73 7.61
CA THR A 8 -25.93 -0.29 6.57
C THR A 8 -24.62 -0.36 5.80
N HIS A 9 -24.05 0.79 5.43
CA HIS A 9 -22.75 0.90 4.80
C HIS A 9 -21.66 0.23 5.65
N LYS A 10 -21.58 0.56 6.95
CA LYS A 10 -20.60 -0.04 7.87
C LYS A 10 -20.71 -1.56 7.97
N ARG A 11 -21.93 -2.09 8.09
CA ARG A 11 -22.15 -3.55 8.13
C ARG A 11 -21.69 -4.26 6.86
N ILE A 12 -21.91 -3.64 5.69
CA ILE A 12 -21.43 -4.19 4.41
C ILE A 12 -19.89 -4.17 4.37
N VAL A 13 -19.27 -3.06 4.75
CA VAL A 13 -17.81 -2.88 4.79
C VAL A 13 -17.16 -3.89 5.75
N GLU A 14 -17.67 -4.02 6.97
CA GLU A 14 -17.16 -4.95 7.98
C GLU A 14 -17.28 -6.41 7.50
N SER A 15 -18.44 -6.79 6.95
CA SER A 15 -18.63 -8.14 6.40
C SER A 15 -17.72 -8.41 5.20
N ALA A 16 -17.49 -7.41 4.34
CA ALA A 16 -16.61 -7.56 3.20
C ALA A 16 -15.15 -7.69 3.61
N LEU A 17 -14.69 -6.90 4.60
CA LEU A 17 -13.34 -7.03 5.16
C LEU A 17 -13.09 -8.44 5.71
N ASP A 18 -14.04 -9.01 6.46
CA ASP A 18 -13.91 -10.38 6.98
C ASP A 18 -13.89 -11.41 5.84
N GLN A 19 -14.85 -11.35 4.91
CA GLN A 19 -14.91 -12.33 3.83
C GLN A 19 -13.71 -12.24 2.90
N PHE A 20 -13.35 -11.05 2.41
CA PHE A 20 -12.15 -10.90 1.58
C PHE A 20 -10.92 -11.44 2.28
N GLY A 21 -10.79 -11.19 3.58
CA GLY A 21 -9.67 -11.66 4.38
C GLY A 21 -9.64 -13.16 4.68
N ARG A 22 -10.72 -13.90 4.44
CA ARG A 22 -10.84 -15.34 4.72
C ARG A 22 -10.85 -16.19 3.45
N MET A 23 -11.43 -15.69 2.37
CA MET A 23 -11.62 -16.45 1.13
C MET A 23 -11.05 -15.75 -0.11
N GLY A 24 -10.35 -14.62 0.06
CA GLY A 24 -9.84 -13.81 -1.02
C GLY A 24 -10.95 -13.09 -1.81
N PHE A 25 -10.54 -12.20 -2.72
CA PHE A 25 -11.47 -11.52 -3.62
C PHE A 25 -12.25 -12.49 -4.50
N ARG A 26 -11.59 -13.47 -5.13
CA ARG A 26 -12.26 -14.44 -6.04
C ARG A 26 -13.28 -15.31 -5.32
N GLY A 27 -12.98 -15.76 -4.10
CA GLY A 27 -13.87 -16.61 -3.31
C GLY A 27 -15.08 -15.88 -2.73
N THR A 28 -14.99 -14.55 -2.59
CA THR A 28 -16.06 -13.73 -2.00
C THR A 28 -17.19 -13.44 -3.00
N SER A 29 -18.44 -13.49 -2.54
CA SER A 29 -19.63 -13.16 -3.34
C SER A 29 -20.47 -12.08 -2.68
N ILE A 30 -21.13 -11.23 -3.48
CA ILE A 30 -22.06 -10.19 -2.96
C ILE A 30 -23.16 -10.81 -2.09
N ARG A 31 -23.71 -11.96 -2.50
CA ARG A 31 -24.71 -12.68 -1.70
C ARG A 31 -24.15 -13.13 -0.33
N GLY A 32 -22.89 -13.57 -0.30
CA GLY A 32 -22.19 -13.94 0.92
C GLY A 32 -22.03 -12.76 1.87
N ILE A 33 -21.57 -11.63 1.35
CA ILE A 33 -21.44 -10.37 2.09
C ILE A 33 -22.80 -9.91 2.62
N CYS A 34 -23.82 -9.83 1.77
CA CYS A 34 -25.17 -9.40 2.17
C CYS A 34 -25.74 -10.26 3.30
N ARG A 35 -25.56 -11.58 3.22
CA ARG A 35 -26.06 -12.52 4.24
C ARG A 35 -25.42 -12.28 5.60
N GLU A 36 -24.11 -12.12 5.65
CA GLU A 36 -23.37 -11.90 6.90
C GLU A 36 -23.55 -10.48 7.44
N ALA A 37 -23.57 -9.48 6.56
CA ALA A 37 -23.96 -8.13 6.90
C ALA A 37 -25.43 -8.02 7.35
N GLY A 38 -26.29 -9.01 7.07
CA GLY A 38 -27.73 -9.00 7.39
C GLY A 38 -28.51 -7.93 6.63
N VAL A 39 -28.19 -7.77 5.34
CA VAL A 39 -28.80 -6.79 4.42
C VAL A 39 -29.28 -7.48 3.14
N THR A 40 -30.11 -6.80 2.36
CA THR A 40 -30.56 -7.32 1.05
C THR A 40 -29.56 -6.96 -0.07
N ASN A 41 -29.61 -7.66 -1.20
CA ASN A 41 -28.84 -7.26 -2.39
C ASN A 41 -29.23 -5.85 -2.88
N GLY A 42 -30.50 -5.46 -2.76
CA GLY A 42 -30.93 -4.11 -3.10
C GLY A 42 -30.29 -3.05 -2.21
N ALA A 43 -30.17 -3.33 -0.90
CA ALA A 43 -29.46 -2.45 0.03
C ALA A 43 -27.97 -2.37 -0.29
N PHE A 44 -27.32 -3.48 -0.65
CA PHE A 44 -25.93 -3.46 -1.13
C PHE A 44 -25.75 -2.52 -2.33
N HIS A 45 -26.61 -2.67 -3.34
CA HIS A 45 -26.53 -1.85 -4.55
C HIS A 45 -26.89 -0.37 -4.37
N ALA A 46 -27.49 -0.01 -3.23
CA ALA A 46 -27.64 1.39 -2.82
C ALA A 46 -26.32 2.03 -2.35
N HIS A 47 -25.32 1.23 -1.97
CA HIS A 47 -24.00 1.68 -1.50
C HIS A 47 -22.87 1.40 -2.49
N PHE A 48 -22.90 0.25 -3.18
CA PHE A 48 -21.83 -0.22 -4.06
C PHE A 48 -22.40 -0.83 -5.34
N ARG A 49 -21.85 -0.45 -6.49
CA ARG A 49 -22.27 -0.98 -7.80
C ARG A 49 -21.79 -2.42 -7.98
N SER A 50 -20.64 -2.77 -7.43
CA SER A 50 -20.06 -4.10 -7.57
C SER A 50 -19.15 -4.50 -6.41
N LYS A 51 -18.69 -5.75 -6.42
CA LYS A 51 -17.71 -6.28 -5.45
C LYS A 51 -16.34 -5.61 -5.64
N GLU A 52 -15.98 -5.31 -6.88
CA GLU A 52 -14.76 -4.61 -7.29
C GLU A 52 -14.74 -3.19 -6.72
N GLU A 53 -15.84 -2.44 -6.84
CA GLU A 53 -15.93 -1.09 -6.27
C GLU A 53 -15.79 -1.12 -4.75
N LEU A 54 -16.44 -2.08 -4.08
CA LEU A 54 -16.29 -2.25 -2.64
C LEU A 54 -14.83 -2.56 -2.27
N PHE A 55 -14.16 -3.47 -2.98
CA PHE A 55 -12.75 -3.77 -2.74
C PHE A 55 -11.85 -2.54 -2.97
N ASP A 56 -12.05 -1.81 -4.08
CA ASP A 56 -11.31 -0.58 -4.40
C ASP A 56 -11.47 0.46 -3.27
N GLN A 57 -12.68 0.69 -2.77
CA GLN A 57 -12.90 1.61 -1.65
C GLN A 57 -12.17 1.20 -0.36
N LEU A 58 -12.02 -0.11 -0.10
CA LEU A 58 -11.32 -0.60 1.10
C LEU A 58 -9.81 -0.37 1.03
N VAL A 59 -9.20 -0.51 -0.14
CA VAL A 59 -7.74 -0.56 -0.28
C VAL A 59 -7.13 0.69 -0.90
N LYS A 60 -7.89 1.44 -1.71
CA LYS A 60 -7.37 2.60 -2.44
C LYS A 60 -6.76 3.68 -1.54
N PRO A 61 -7.34 4.07 -0.39
CA PRO A 61 -6.69 5.05 0.49
C PRO A 61 -5.31 4.60 0.96
N CYS A 62 -5.17 3.30 1.26
CA CYS A 62 -3.89 2.70 1.66
C CYS A 62 -2.88 2.71 0.50
N VAL A 63 -3.30 2.33 -0.70
CA VAL A 63 -2.42 2.34 -1.89
C VAL A 63 -1.96 3.75 -2.22
N SER A 64 -2.88 4.73 -2.26
CA SER A 64 -2.52 6.13 -2.56
C SER A 64 -1.60 6.73 -1.51
N GLY A 65 -1.85 6.49 -0.22
CA GLY A 65 -0.96 6.96 0.85
C GLY A 65 0.42 6.30 0.80
N PHE A 66 0.47 5.01 0.43
CA PHE A 66 1.74 4.31 0.23
C PHE A 66 2.52 4.92 -0.94
N ASP A 67 1.89 5.14 -2.08
CA ASP A 67 2.53 5.73 -3.27
C ASP A 67 3.10 7.12 -2.98
N GLU A 68 2.35 7.96 -2.26
CA GLU A 68 2.78 9.30 -1.84
C GLU A 68 3.97 9.25 -0.88
N LEU A 69 3.87 8.43 0.17
CA LEU A 69 4.93 8.28 1.15
C LEU A 69 6.20 7.74 0.48
N TYR A 70 6.06 6.68 -0.30
CA TYR A 70 7.16 6.04 -1.02
C TYR A 70 7.84 6.97 -2.02
N GLY A 71 7.06 7.72 -2.81
CA GLY A 71 7.58 8.74 -3.72
C GLY A 71 8.39 9.81 -2.99
N SER A 72 7.90 10.29 -1.85
CA SER A 72 8.61 11.28 -1.03
C SER A 72 9.93 10.74 -0.46
N MET A 73 9.99 9.45 -0.09
CA MET A 73 11.22 8.80 0.36
C MET A 73 12.26 8.79 -0.77
N ALA A 74 11.87 8.38 -1.97
CA ALA A 74 12.75 8.33 -3.14
C ALA A 74 13.37 9.69 -3.49
N GLU A 75 12.58 10.77 -3.40
CA GLU A 75 13.07 12.15 -3.60
C GLU A 75 14.10 12.56 -2.55
N ARG A 76 13.84 12.28 -1.26
CA ARG A 76 14.77 12.58 -0.15
C ARG A 76 16.09 11.84 -0.31
N TYR A 77 16.05 10.54 -0.63
CA TYR A 77 17.26 9.74 -0.90
C TYR A 77 18.13 10.34 -2.02
N MET A 78 17.51 10.91 -3.04
CA MET A 78 18.20 11.49 -4.19
C MET A 78 18.85 12.86 -3.92
N ASP A 79 18.31 13.68 -3.01
CA ASP A 79 18.94 14.95 -2.57
C ASP A 79 20.17 14.67 -1.68
N ILE A 80 20.03 13.68 -0.79
CA ILE A 80 21.05 13.26 0.16
C ILE A 80 22.33 12.76 -0.54
N ALA A 81 22.17 11.89 -1.54
CA ALA A 81 23.27 11.34 -2.35
C ALA A 81 24.15 12.44 -3.00
N SER A 82 23.58 13.64 -3.19
CA SER A 82 24.23 14.75 -3.87
C SER A 82 25.10 15.61 -2.93
N ARG A 83 24.96 15.48 -1.60
CA ARG A 83 25.59 16.38 -0.61
C ARG A 83 26.77 15.78 0.17
N GLY A 84 26.95 14.46 0.14
CA GLY A 84 28.10 13.78 0.76
C GLY A 84 28.09 13.70 2.30
N ASP A 85 26.98 14.03 2.96
CA ASP A 85 26.83 13.95 4.42
C ASP A 85 26.21 12.60 4.83
N ILE A 86 27.05 11.58 4.97
CA ILE A 86 26.64 10.18 5.18
C ILE A 86 25.86 9.99 6.50
N ILE A 87 26.20 10.71 7.56
CA ILE A 87 25.52 10.55 8.86
C ILE A 87 24.08 11.07 8.77
N ARG A 88 23.89 12.27 8.20
CA ARG A 88 22.56 12.81 7.96
C ARG A 88 21.76 11.93 6.99
N SER A 89 22.44 11.37 5.98
CA SER A 89 21.86 10.43 5.03
C SER A 89 21.24 9.21 5.72
N LEU A 90 22.01 8.59 6.62
CA LEU A 90 21.59 7.40 7.36
C LEU A 90 20.45 7.73 8.33
N GLN A 91 20.51 8.87 9.02
CA GLN A 91 19.44 9.27 9.94
C GLN A 91 18.11 9.47 9.19
N GLN A 92 18.11 10.21 8.08
CA GLN A 92 16.91 10.45 7.29
C GLN A 92 16.37 9.17 6.63
N SER A 93 17.25 8.24 6.26
CA SER A 93 16.89 6.91 5.79
C SER A 93 16.12 6.14 6.86
N LEU A 94 16.64 6.09 8.09
CA LEU A 94 16.00 5.42 9.23
C LEU A 94 14.66 6.06 9.59
N ASP A 95 14.59 7.39 9.64
CA ASP A 95 13.35 8.12 9.92
C ASP A 95 12.28 7.81 8.86
N SER A 96 12.66 7.82 7.58
CA SER A 96 11.76 7.51 6.46
C SER A 96 11.25 6.07 6.50
N VAL A 97 12.11 5.11 6.88
CA VAL A 97 11.68 3.71 7.09
C VAL A 97 10.72 3.61 8.26
N GLY A 98 10.94 4.37 9.34
CA GLY A 98 10.03 4.47 10.47
C GLY A 98 8.64 4.96 10.07
N GLU A 99 8.58 6.03 9.27
CA GLU A 99 7.32 6.57 8.70
C GLU A 99 6.58 5.50 7.88
N LEU A 100 7.30 4.78 7.01
CA LEU A 100 6.73 3.71 6.18
C LEU A 100 6.19 2.56 7.01
N ILE A 101 6.96 2.08 7.98
CA ILE A 101 6.55 1.01 8.88
C ILE A 101 5.29 1.43 9.64
N HIS A 102 5.27 2.63 10.23
CA HIS A 102 4.12 3.15 10.95
C HIS A 102 2.87 3.15 10.07
N PHE A 103 2.97 3.68 8.86
CA PHE A 103 1.88 3.70 7.89
C PHE A 103 1.37 2.29 7.55
N VAL A 104 2.27 1.34 7.28
CA VAL A 104 1.90 -0.05 7.00
C VAL A 104 1.17 -0.69 8.18
N PHE A 105 1.60 -0.42 9.41
CA PHE A 105 0.94 -0.92 10.61
C PHE A 105 -0.45 -0.30 10.83
N GLU A 106 -0.60 1.01 10.62
CA GLU A 106 -1.91 1.70 10.69
C GLU A 106 -2.91 1.16 9.65
N HIS A 107 -2.41 0.72 8.50
CA HIS A 107 -3.22 0.19 7.40
C HIS A 107 -3.09 -1.33 7.22
N ALA A 108 -2.70 -2.07 8.26
CA ALA A 108 -2.33 -3.49 8.16
C ALA A 108 -3.43 -4.38 7.54
N ALA A 109 -4.70 -4.11 7.84
CA ALA A 109 -5.83 -4.86 7.26
C ALA A 109 -5.92 -4.67 5.73
N ALA A 110 -5.75 -3.44 5.25
CA ALA A 110 -5.77 -3.14 3.82
C ALA A 110 -4.55 -3.74 3.12
N PHE A 111 -3.35 -3.61 3.70
CA PHE A 111 -2.15 -4.26 3.17
C PHE A 111 -2.27 -5.78 3.10
N ARG A 112 -2.86 -6.41 4.13
CA ARG A 112 -3.13 -7.86 4.08
C ARG A 112 -4.01 -8.21 2.89
N LEU A 113 -5.10 -7.47 2.68
CA LEU A 113 -6.00 -7.71 1.55
C LEU A 113 -5.27 -7.54 0.20
N ILE A 114 -4.46 -6.49 0.07
CA ILE A 114 -3.70 -6.22 -1.16
C ILE A 114 -2.68 -7.33 -1.42
N LEU A 115 -1.93 -7.75 -0.40
CA LEU A 115 -0.81 -8.67 -0.54
C LEU A 115 -1.23 -10.14 -0.65
N GLN A 116 -2.37 -10.53 -0.07
CA GLN A 116 -2.78 -11.93 0.05
C GLN A 116 -4.09 -12.24 -0.69
N ASP A 117 -5.01 -11.28 -0.76
CA ASP A 117 -6.41 -11.54 -1.09
C ASP A 117 -6.88 -10.81 -2.37
N SER A 118 -6.00 -10.09 -3.06
CA SER A 118 -6.32 -9.21 -4.18
C SER A 118 -6.40 -9.89 -5.56
N GLY A 119 -6.20 -11.21 -5.61
CA GLY A 119 -6.26 -11.97 -6.87
C GLY A 119 -7.57 -11.72 -7.63
N GLY A 120 -7.48 -11.38 -8.91
CA GLY A 120 -8.61 -11.02 -9.77
C GLY A 120 -9.06 -9.57 -9.67
N THR A 121 -8.37 -8.74 -8.89
CA THR A 121 -8.53 -7.28 -8.86
C THR A 121 -7.41 -6.60 -9.61
N ARG A 122 -7.54 -5.28 -9.79
CA ARG A 122 -6.46 -4.41 -10.31
C ARG A 122 -5.21 -4.36 -9.42
N TYR A 123 -5.27 -4.88 -8.19
CA TYR A 123 -4.18 -4.86 -7.21
C TYR A 123 -3.43 -6.19 -7.14
N GLU A 124 -3.77 -7.18 -7.98
CA GLU A 124 -3.15 -8.53 -7.97
C GLU A 124 -1.62 -8.50 -8.09
N HIS A 125 -1.05 -7.48 -8.73
CA HIS A 125 0.40 -7.33 -8.94
C HIS A 125 1.06 -6.29 -8.03
N PHE A 126 0.37 -5.79 -7.00
CA PHE A 126 0.87 -4.71 -6.16
C PHE A 126 2.25 -5.02 -5.54
N ALA A 127 2.44 -6.23 -5.00
CA ALA A 127 3.71 -6.62 -4.40
C ALA A 127 4.86 -6.65 -5.43
N ASP A 128 4.58 -7.14 -6.64
CA ASP A 128 5.55 -7.19 -7.73
C ASP A 128 5.91 -5.78 -8.22
N ASP A 129 4.92 -4.90 -8.33
CA ASP A 129 5.11 -3.51 -8.74
C ASP A 129 5.99 -2.75 -7.73
N VAL A 130 5.74 -2.93 -6.43
CA VAL A 130 6.56 -2.35 -5.35
C VAL A 130 7.98 -2.91 -5.37
N ALA A 131 8.16 -4.23 -5.51
CA ALA A 131 9.47 -4.84 -5.59
C ALA A 131 10.29 -4.36 -6.80
N GLN A 132 9.64 -4.15 -7.95
CA GLN A 132 10.26 -3.58 -9.13
C GLN A 132 10.62 -2.10 -8.95
N ALA A 133 9.75 -1.32 -8.31
CA ALA A 133 10.00 0.08 -8.01
C ALA A 133 11.23 0.25 -7.09
N GLU A 134 11.30 -0.54 -6.02
CA GLU A 134 12.46 -0.64 -5.11
C GLU A 134 13.76 -0.93 -5.86
N THR A 135 13.74 -1.97 -6.69
CA THR A 135 14.90 -2.39 -7.47
C THR A 135 15.40 -1.27 -8.39
N LYS A 136 14.49 -0.61 -9.11
CA LYS A 136 14.82 0.53 -9.99
C LYS A 136 15.35 1.72 -9.20
N GLY A 137 14.72 2.04 -8.06
CA GLY A 137 15.14 3.12 -7.17
C GLY A 137 16.56 2.93 -6.65
N MET A 138 16.88 1.73 -6.16
CA MET A 138 18.21 1.39 -5.65
C MET A 138 19.28 1.46 -6.76
N MET A 139 19.00 0.96 -7.97
CA MET A 139 19.94 1.07 -9.09
C MET A 139 20.20 2.53 -9.47
N ALA A 140 19.16 3.36 -9.56
CA ALA A 140 19.29 4.79 -9.85
C ALA A 140 20.12 5.52 -8.78
N PHE A 141 19.92 5.17 -7.52
CA PHE A 141 20.72 5.68 -6.40
C PHE A 141 22.20 5.28 -6.55
N MET A 142 22.50 4.00 -6.76
CA MET A 142 23.88 3.51 -6.92
C MET A 142 24.61 4.22 -8.06
N GLU A 143 23.96 4.39 -9.22
CA GLU A 143 24.51 5.16 -10.35
C GLU A 143 24.87 6.59 -9.95
N ARG A 144 24.01 7.26 -9.18
CA ARG A 144 24.23 8.63 -8.70
C ARG A 144 25.36 8.72 -7.68
N CYS A 145 25.58 7.67 -6.90
CA CYS A 145 26.66 7.59 -5.92
C CYS A 145 28.03 7.25 -6.52
N LYS A 146 28.10 6.68 -7.74
CA LYS A 146 29.38 6.29 -8.39
C LYS A 146 30.47 7.38 -8.36
N PRO A 147 30.20 8.67 -8.61
CA PRO A 147 31.23 9.72 -8.56
C PRO A 147 31.84 9.95 -7.18
N PHE A 148 31.10 9.62 -6.11
CA PHE A 148 31.53 9.78 -4.72
C PHE A 148 32.28 8.55 -4.19
N LEU A 149 31.91 7.36 -4.68
CA LEU A 149 32.56 6.09 -4.32
C LEU A 149 33.95 5.93 -4.97
N GLY A 150 34.21 6.61 -6.10
CA GLY A 150 35.47 6.54 -6.85
C GLY A 150 36.63 7.42 -6.35
N ARG A 151 36.55 8.04 -5.16
CA ARG A 151 37.62 8.92 -4.63
C ARG A 151 38.41 8.36 -3.44
N GLN A 152 38.41 7.05 -3.20
CA GLN A 152 39.53 6.44 -2.47
C GLN A 152 40.63 6.05 -3.46
N ARG A 153 41.63 6.92 -3.59
CA ARG A 153 43.00 6.46 -3.89
C ARG A 153 43.31 5.42 -2.82
N VAL A 154 43.35 4.15 -3.22
CA VAL A 154 44.03 3.13 -2.45
C VAL A 154 45.43 3.67 -2.20
N LEU A 155 45.72 4.00 -0.94
CA LEU A 155 47.03 4.43 -0.50
C LEU A 155 48.04 3.42 -1.02
N GLY A 156 49.05 3.92 -1.73
CA GLY A 156 50.16 3.11 -2.19
C GLY A 156 50.82 2.42 -1.02
N ILE A 157 50.89 1.09 -1.11
CA ILE A 157 51.93 0.24 -0.53
C ILE A 157 52.24 -0.80 -1.61
#